data_AF-A0A7K1GGM5-F1
#
_entry.id   AF-A0A7K1GGM5-F1
#
_cell.length_a   1.000
_cell.length_b   1.000
_cell.length_c   1.000
_cell.angle_alpha   90.00
_cell.angle_beta   90.00
_cell.angle_gamma   90.00
#
_symmetry.space_group_name_H-M   'P 1'
#
loop_
_entity.id
_entity.type
_entity.pdbx_description
1 polymer ?
#
loop_
_entity_poly.entity_id
_entity_poly.type
_entity_poly.pdbx_seq_one_letter_code
_entity_poly.pdbx_strand_id
1 'polypeptide(L)'
;CIIRSKFLGKIKEAYDKNPDLKSLLFDDFFKAAVKKSEAGWRKVVALAVQSGVPTPCFSTALSFFDGYRAERLPANLLQAQRD
;
A
#
# COMPACT_ATOMS: atom_id res chain seq x y z
N CYS A 1 -11.88 9.56 -19.06
CA CYS A 1 -10.83 8.54 -18.98
C CYS A 1 -11.42 7.25 -18.38
N ILE A 2 -10.80 6.09 -18.66
CA ILE A 2 -11.31 4.75 -18.27
C ILE A 2 -11.35 4.55 -16.75
N ILE A 3 -10.46 5.21 -16.00
CA ILE A 3 -10.34 5.06 -14.54
C ILE A 3 -11.25 6.00 -13.72
N ARG A 4 -12.21 6.67 -14.36
CA ARG A 4 -13.10 7.65 -13.70
C ARG A 4 -13.90 6.97 -12.59
N SER A 5 -13.79 7.49 -11.36
CA SER A 5 -14.46 6.92 -10.19
C SER A 5 -14.65 7.98 -9.09
N LYS A 6 -15.55 7.70 -8.13
CA LYS A 6 -15.67 8.50 -6.91
C LYS A 6 -14.34 8.54 -6.11
N PHE A 7 -13.52 7.50 -6.24
CA PHE A 7 -12.20 7.40 -5.63
C PHE A 7 -11.24 8.50 -6.10
N LEU A 8 -11.26 8.85 -7.39
CA LEU A 8 -10.44 9.97 -7.90
C LEU A 8 -10.81 11.32 -7.28
N GLY A 9 -12.07 11.50 -6.88
CA GLY A 9 -12.50 12.67 -6.13
C GLY A 9 -11.76 12.81 -4.79
N LYS A 10 -11.55 11.69 -4.09
CA LYS A 10 -10.79 11.67 -2.83
C LYS A 10 -9.31 11.97 -3.01
N ILE A 11 -8.72 11.54 -4.13
CA ILE A 11 -7.34 11.91 -4.48
C ILE A 11 -7.25 13.42 -4.72
N LYS A 12 -8.21 14.00 -5.47
CA LYS A 12 -8.26 15.44 -5.69
C LYS A 12 -8.39 16.20 -4.36
N GLU A 13 -9.34 15.81 -3.51
CA GLU A 13 -9.54 16.43 -2.19
C GLU A 13 -8.26 16.40 -1.34
N ALA A 14 -7.50 15.30 -1.36
CA ALA A 14 -6.24 15.18 -0.61
C ALA A 14 -5.16 16.16 -1.10
N TYR A 15 -5.02 16.33 -2.42
CA TYR A 15 -4.06 17.29 -2.98
C TYR A 15 -4.55 18.74 -2.94
N ASP A 16 -5.86 18.99 -2.99
CA ASP A 16 -6.43 20.31 -2.74
C ASP A 16 -6.13 20.75 -1.30
N LYS A 17 -6.21 19.83 -0.33
CA LYS A 17 -5.88 20.06 1.09
C LYS A 17 -4.37 20.26 1.31
N ASN A 18 -3.54 19.46 0.66
CA ASN A 18 -2.08 19.55 0.76
C ASN A 18 -1.43 19.29 -0.61
N PRO A 19 -1.09 20.36 -1.37
CA PRO A 19 -0.43 20.23 -2.66
C PRO A 19 0.95 19.55 -2.60
N ASP A 20 1.65 19.68 -1.46
CA ASP A 20 3.00 19.13 -1.25
C ASP A 20 2.99 17.71 -0.65
N LEU A 21 1.84 17.03 -0.66
CA LEU A 21 1.67 15.69 -0.14
C LEU A 21 2.63 14.70 -0.80
N LYS A 22 3.56 14.15 0.00
CA LYS A 22 4.58 13.20 -0.49
C LYS A 22 4.03 11.82 -0.87
N SER A 23 2.93 11.41 -0.25
CA SER A 23 2.27 10.13 -0.50
C SER A 23 0.81 10.22 -0.07
N LEU A 24 -0.09 9.62 -0.87
CA LEU A 24 -1.51 9.51 -0.52
C LEU A 24 -1.73 8.75 0.79
N LEU A 25 -0.80 7.88 1.19
CA LEU A 25 -0.88 7.15 2.47
C LEU A 25 -0.75 8.05 3.71
N PHE A 26 -0.33 9.31 3.54
CA PHE A 26 -0.26 10.29 4.63
C PHE A 26 -1.51 11.14 4.77
N ASP A 27 -2.43 11.10 3.80
CA ASP A 27 -3.73 11.73 3.95
C ASP A 27 -4.65 10.90 4.87
N ASP A 28 -5.46 11.59 5.68
CA ASP A 28 -6.28 10.99 6.74
C ASP A 28 -7.30 9.99 6.20
N PHE A 29 -7.92 10.29 5.05
CA PHE A 29 -8.92 9.41 4.45
C PHE A 29 -8.29 8.09 4.01
N PHE A 30 -7.18 8.15 3.27
CA PHE A 30 -6.50 6.96 2.77
C PHE A 30 -5.86 6.17 3.91
N LYS A 31 -5.25 6.83 4.89
CA LYS A 31 -4.69 6.19 6.08
C LYS A 31 -5.75 5.41 6.85
N ALA A 32 -6.92 6.01 7.07
CA ALA A 32 -8.04 5.35 7.73
C ALA A 32 -8.58 4.16 6.93
N ALA A 33 -8.71 4.32 5.60
CA ALA A 33 -9.16 3.26 4.71
C ALA A 33 -8.23 2.04 4.74
N VAL A 34 -6.91 2.26 4.67
CA VAL A 34 -5.89 1.20 4.74
C VAL A 34 -5.88 0.53 6.11
N LYS A 35 -5.90 1.31 7.20
CA LYS A 35 -5.94 0.75 8.56
C LYS A 35 -7.18 -0.13 8.80
N LYS A 36 -8.33 0.26 8.23
CA LYS A 36 -9.56 -0.52 8.31
C LYS A 36 -9.49 -1.81 7.48
N SER A 37 -8.84 -1.79 6.32
CA SER A 37 -8.78 -2.93 5.41
C SER A 37 -7.64 -3.89 5.69
N GLU A 38 -6.58 -3.46 6.40
CA GLU A 38 -5.34 -4.21 6.60
C GLU A 38 -5.55 -5.66 7.04
N ALA A 39 -6.34 -5.88 8.10
CA ALA A 39 -6.57 -7.22 8.63
C ALA A 39 -7.30 -8.14 7.63
N GLY A 40 -8.28 -7.60 6.90
CA GLY A 40 -8.99 -8.35 5.86
C GLY A 40 -8.11 -8.64 4.65
N TRP A 41 -7.31 -7.66 4.25
CA TRP A 41 -6.37 -7.79 3.15
C TRP A 41 -5.35 -8.91 3.40
N ARG A 42 -4.77 -8.96 4.60
CA ARG A 42 -3.85 -10.05 5.00
C ARG A 42 -4.53 -11.42 4.96
N LYS A 43 -5.76 -11.54 5.46
CA LYS A 43 -6.53 -12.80 5.43
C LYS A 43 -6.75 -13.28 4.00
N VAL A 44 -7.13 -12.37 3.09
CA VAL A 44 -7.34 -12.70 1.67
C VAL A 44 -6.05 -13.18 1.02
N VAL A 45 -4.93 -12.47 1.22
CA VAL A 45 -3.63 -12.88 0.65
C VAL A 45 -3.21 -14.25 1.19
N ALA A 46 -3.32 -14.48 2.51
CA ALA A 46 -2.94 -15.75 3.11
C ALA A 46 -3.79 -16.92 2.58
N LEU A 47 -5.11 -16.73 2.50
CA LEU A 47 -6.02 -17.73 1.95
C LEU A 47 -5.71 -18.02 0.48
N ALA A 48 -5.51 -16.98 -0.33
CA ALA A 48 -5.20 -17.15 -1.74
C ALA A 48 -3.92 -17.98 -1.96
N VAL A 49 -2.87 -17.70 -1.18
CA VAL A 49 -1.63 -18.48 -1.22
C VAL A 49 -1.87 -19.94 -0.81
N GLN A 50 -2.57 -20.19 0.30
CA GLN A 50 -2.88 -21.54 0.76
C GLN A 50 -3.73 -22.33 -0.23
N SER A 51 -4.62 -21.66 -0.96
CA SER A 51 -5.49 -22.25 -1.98
C SER A 51 -4.85 -22.32 -3.37
N GLY A 52 -3.60 -21.89 -3.55
CA GLY A 52 -2.94 -21.88 -4.87
C GLY A 52 -3.55 -20.88 -5.87
N VAL A 53 -4.27 -19.87 -5.40
CA VAL A 53 -4.89 -18.84 -6.24
C VAL A 53 -3.92 -17.67 -6.43
N PRO A 54 -3.49 -17.36 -7.68
CA PRO A 54 -2.54 -16.30 -7.93
C PRO A 54 -3.16 -14.92 -7.70
N THR A 55 -2.55 -14.13 -6.81
CA THR A 55 -3.01 -12.77 -6.45
C THR A 55 -1.88 -11.73 -6.51
N PRO A 56 -1.17 -11.61 -7.65
CA PRO A 56 0.07 -10.83 -7.75
C PRO A 56 -0.11 -9.36 -7.32
N CYS A 57 -1.20 -8.71 -7.75
CA CYS A 57 -1.49 -7.31 -7.40
C CYS A 57 -1.78 -7.12 -5.91
N PHE A 58 -2.49 -8.05 -5.26
CA PHE A 58 -2.77 -7.96 -3.82
C PHE A 58 -1.52 -8.24 -2.99
N SER A 59 -0.74 -9.25 -3.37
CA SER A 59 0.49 -9.63 -2.66
C SER A 59 1.57 -8.56 -2.77
N THR A 60 1.78 -7.98 -3.97
CA THR A 60 2.77 -6.92 -4.16
C THR A 60 2.37 -5.63 -3.43
N ALA A 61 1.09 -5.24 -3.49
CA ALA A 61 0.64 -4.05 -2.79
C ALA A 61 0.76 -4.20 -1.26
N LEU A 62 0.55 -5.40 -0.70
CA LEU A 62 0.72 -5.66 0.74
C LEU A 62 2.19 -5.59 1.12
N SER A 63 3.06 -6.21 0.31
CA SER A 63 4.51 -6.18 0.49
C SER A 63 5.07 -4.76 0.41
N PHE A 64 4.60 -3.95 -0.55
CA PHE A 64 4.94 -2.53 -0.65
C PHE A 64 4.48 -1.75 0.59
N PHE A 65 3.23 -1.92 1.03
CA PHE A 65 2.71 -1.22 2.19
C PHE A 65 3.52 -1.54 3.46
N ASP A 66 3.83 -2.83 3.68
CA ASP A 66 4.64 -3.27 4.81
C ASP A 66 6.08 -2.77 4.73
N GLY A 67 6.67 -2.75 3.54
CA GLY A 67 8.01 -2.19 3.33
C GLY A 67 8.05 -0.68 3.53
N TYR A 68 7.05 0.05 3.03
CA TYR A 68 6.99 1.51 3.09
C TYR A 68 6.86 2.05 4.52
N ARG A 69 6.17 1.31 5.41
CA ARG A 69 5.98 1.70 6.82
C ARG A 69 7.08 1.18 7.75
N ALA A 70 8.00 0.36 7.25
CA ALA A 70 9.10 -0.17 8.05
C ALA A 70 10.24 0.84 8.12
N GLU A 71 10.58 1.29 9.33
CA GLU A 71 11.73 2.17 9.57
C GLU A 71 13.06 1.48 9.18
N ARG A 72 13.14 0.16 9.39
CA ARG A 72 14.30 -0.65 9.06
C ARG A 72 13.91 -1.76 8.09
N LEU A 73 14.59 -1.78 6.95
CA LEU A 73 14.48 -2.82 5.92
C LEU A 73 15.76 -3.65 5.88
N PRO A 74 15.70 -4.89 5.35
CA PRO A 74 16.88 -5.76 5.20
C PRO A 74 17.89 -5.26 4.15
N ALA A 75 17.79 -3.99 3.71
CA ALA A 75 18.73 -3.36 2.80
C ALA A 75 20.15 -3.26 3.37
N ASN A 76 20.32 -3.34 4.69
CA ASN A 76 21.62 -3.46 5.34
C ASN A 76 22.37 -4.72 4.87
N LEU A 77 21.70 -5.87 4.73
CA LEU A 77 22.31 -7.08 4.19
C LEU A 77 22.66 -6.92 2.71
N LEU A 78 21.80 -6.25 1.94
CA LEU A 78 22.09 -5.93 0.54
C LEU A 78 23.31 -5.01 0.39
N GLN A 79 23.52 -4.07 1.32
CA GLN A 79 24.75 -3.26 1.33
C GLN A 79 25.97 -4.13 1.65
N ALA A 80 25.90 -4.99 2.68
CA ALA A 80 27.00 -5.89 3.05
C ALA A 80 27.37 -6.90 1.94
N GLN A 81 26.43 -7.26 1.07
CA GLN A 81 26.69 -8.13 -0.10
C GLN A 81 27.34 -7.38 -1.28
N ARG A 82 27.29 -6.05 -1.29
CA ARG A 82 27.84 -5.20 -2.36
C ARG A 82 29.25 -4.71 -2.07
N ASP A 83 29.58 -4.54 -0.79
CA ASP A 83 30.94 -4.27 -0.31
C ASP A 83 31.86 -5.48 -0.58
#